data_AF-A0A7C0XPQ5-F1
#
_entry.id   AF-A0A7C0XPQ5-F1
#
_cell.length_a   1.000
_cell.length_b   1.000
_cell.length_c   1.000
_cell.angle_alpha   90.00
_cell.angle_beta   90.00
_cell.angle_gamma   90.00
#
_symmetry.space_group_name_H-M   'P 1'
#
loop_
_entity.id
_entity.type
_entity.pdbx_description
1 polymer ?
#
loop_
_entity_poly.entity_id
_entity_poly.type
_entity_poly.pdbx_seq_one_letter_code
_entity_poly.pdbx_strand_id
1 'polypeptide(L)'
;MKKYLVIALLALAPASVLAAGGHGVELDKANIDPTNKQSLQRGARIFVNYCLSCHSAALMRYERIGNDLGIDEKLVSENLMFTGGKVGELMTVATAADDAKEWFGTVPPDLTVIARARGVDWLYSYMRSFYRDDERHIGTNNLVFPDVGMPNVLWELQGIQEAVLTTEKNHDGVEHKAVKLELTEPGLETPKEFDRTVRDLVNFLDYMGEPAKYERRQLGTKVILFLLVFLVLAILLKKEYWKDIH
;
A
#
# COMPACT_ATOMS: atom_id res chain seq x y z
N MET A 1 -4.62 -37.45 26.89
CA MET A 1 -3.38 -36.96 26.23
C MET A 1 -3.46 -37.01 24.70
N LYS A 2 -3.79 -38.15 24.06
CA LYS A 2 -3.92 -38.26 22.60
C LYS A 2 -4.91 -37.27 21.93
N LYS A 3 -6.04 -36.95 22.57
CA LYS A 3 -7.04 -36.01 22.01
C LYS A 3 -6.56 -34.56 21.98
N TYR A 4 -5.78 -34.12 22.97
CA TYR A 4 -5.22 -32.77 23.01
C TYR A 4 -4.03 -32.59 22.05
N LEU A 5 -3.29 -33.67 21.77
CA LEU A 5 -2.24 -33.70 20.74
C LEU A 5 -2.79 -33.53 19.31
N VAL A 6 -3.96 -34.14 19.02
CA VAL A 6 -4.62 -33.97 17.71
C VAL A 6 -5.17 -32.56 17.55
N ILE A 7 -5.74 -31.97 18.60
CA ILE A 7 -6.23 -30.58 18.59
C ILE A 7 -5.06 -29.59 18.44
N ALA A 8 -3.93 -29.84 19.10
CA ALA A 8 -2.72 -29.04 18.92
C ALA A 8 -2.15 -29.17 17.50
N LEU A 9 -2.15 -30.37 16.90
CA LEU A 9 -1.71 -30.57 15.51
C LEU A 9 -2.63 -29.89 14.49
N LEU A 10 -3.95 -29.88 14.74
CA LEU A 10 -4.92 -29.16 13.90
C LEU A 10 -4.85 -27.64 14.09
N ALA A 11 -4.46 -27.15 15.27
CA ALA A 11 -4.20 -25.73 15.53
C ALA A 11 -2.84 -25.26 14.95
N LEU A 12 -1.93 -26.19 14.65
CA LEU A 12 -0.61 -25.97 14.06
C LEU A 12 -0.56 -26.24 12.55
N ALA A 13 -1.66 -26.62 11.91
CA ALA A 13 -1.74 -26.67 10.46
C ALA A 13 -1.50 -25.25 9.94
N PRO A 14 -0.33 -24.95 9.33
CA PRO A 14 -0.11 -23.64 8.77
C PRO A 14 -1.15 -23.47 7.67
N ALA A 15 -1.89 -22.36 7.74
CA ALA A 15 -2.56 -21.85 6.57
C ALA A 15 -1.49 -21.73 5.49
N SER A 16 -1.49 -22.67 4.54
CA SER A 16 -0.93 -22.46 3.21
C SER A 16 -1.77 -21.38 2.58
N VAL A 17 -1.47 -20.14 2.98
CA VAL A 17 -1.89 -18.94 2.29
C VAL A 17 -1.23 -19.04 0.93
N LEU A 18 -1.97 -19.58 -0.04
CA LEU A 18 -1.74 -19.30 -1.44
C LEU A 18 -1.82 -17.79 -1.57
N ALA A 19 -0.65 -17.14 -1.64
CA ALA A 19 -0.52 -15.75 -2.02
C ALA A 19 -0.94 -15.63 -3.48
N ALA A 20 -2.25 -15.58 -3.71
CA ALA A 20 -2.82 -15.16 -4.99
C ALA A 20 -2.76 -13.62 -5.01
N GLY A 21 -1.68 -13.08 -5.56
CA GLY A 21 -1.47 -11.64 -5.64
C GLY A 21 -0.45 -11.26 -6.69
N GLY A 22 -0.85 -11.30 -7.96
CA GLY A 22 -0.06 -10.80 -9.10
C GLY A 22 0.13 -11.86 -10.19
N HIS A 23 -0.21 -11.52 -11.43
CA HIS A 23 0.10 -12.36 -12.59
C HIS A 23 1.62 -12.43 -12.75
N GLY A 24 2.25 -13.54 -12.36
CA GLY A 24 3.57 -14.00 -12.84
C GLY A 24 4.81 -13.11 -12.62
N VAL A 25 4.67 -11.85 -12.19
CA VAL A 25 5.75 -10.89 -12.02
C VAL A 25 6.17 -10.87 -10.55
N GLU A 26 7.48 -11.00 -10.31
CA GLU A 26 8.04 -10.87 -8.96
C GLU A 26 7.86 -9.43 -8.45
N LEU A 27 7.28 -9.30 -7.26
CA LEU A 27 7.01 -7.99 -6.65
C LEU A 27 8.24 -7.51 -5.86
N ASP A 28 8.70 -6.32 -6.23
CA ASP A 28 9.73 -5.60 -5.48
C ASP A 28 9.24 -5.24 -4.07
N LYS A 29 10.13 -5.37 -3.09
CA LYS A 29 9.85 -4.98 -1.70
C LYS A 29 9.84 -3.48 -1.54
N ALA A 30 8.69 -2.94 -1.12
CA ALA A 30 8.52 -1.51 -0.92
C ALA A 30 9.40 -0.99 0.23
N ASN A 31 9.61 -1.81 1.28
CA ASN A 31 10.40 -1.46 2.46
C ASN A 31 10.00 -0.11 3.09
N ILE A 32 8.69 0.11 3.23
CA ILE A 32 8.15 1.33 3.84
C ILE A 32 8.43 1.40 5.35
N ASP A 33 8.51 2.62 5.88
CA ASP A 33 8.57 2.87 7.32
C ASP A 33 7.37 3.74 7.75
N PRO A 34 6.31 3.13 8.31
CA PRO A 34 5.10 3.85 8.71
C PRO A 34 5.32 4.79 9.91
N THR A 35 6.50 4.75 10.55
CA THR A 35 6.85 5.67 11.65
C THR A 35 7.58 6.93 11.16
N ASN A 36 8.04 6.92 9.91
CA ASN A 36 8.76 8.03 9.31
C ASN A 36 7.79 9.13 8.87
N LYS A 37 7.54 10.10 9.75
CA LYS A 37 6.66 11.25 9.45
C LYS A 37 7.09 12.06 8.23
N GLN A 38 8.38 12.22 7.99
CA GLN A 38 8.86 12.97 6.82
C GLN A 38 8.53 12.24 5.50
N SER A 39 8.63 10.91 5.50
CA SER A 39 8.19 10.06 4.38
C SER A 39 6.69 10.21 4.15
N LEU A 40 5.89 10.13 5.22
CA LEU A 40 4.43 10.32 5.13
C LEU A 40 4.03 11.71 4.63
N GLN A 41 4.73 12.77 5.06
CA GLN A 41 4.49 14.14 4.58
C GLN A 41 4.80 14.29 3.09
N ARG A 42 5.91 13.71 2.62
CA ARG A 42 6.24 13.68 1.18
C ARG A 42 5.22 12.87 0.40
N GLY A 43 4.82 11.71 0.91
CA GLY A 43 3.77 10.87 0.32
C GLY A 43 2.42 11.58 0.23
N ALA A 44 2.01 12.33 1.27
CA ALA A 44 0.81 13.15 1.26
C ALA A 44 0.86 14.21 0.16
N ARG A 45 2.01 14.91 0.04
CA ARG A 45 2.22 15.87 -1.05
C ARG A 45 2.10 15.19 -2.42
N ILE A 46 2.75 14.05 -2.64
CA ILE A 46 2.68 13.32 -3.92
C ILE A 46 1.23 12.92 -4.23
N PHE A 47 0.52 12.34 -3.26
CA PHE A 47 -0.87 11.94 -3.43
C PHE A 47 -1.78 13.09 -3.84
N VAL A 48 -1.71 14.23 -3.15
CA VAL A 48 -2.57 15.38 -3.48
C VAL A 48 -2.23 15.96 -4.86
N ASN A 49 -0.94 16.01 -5.23
CA ASN A 49 -0.52 16.64 -6.49
C ASN A 49 -0.76 15.74 -7.72
N TYR A 50 -0.65 14.42 -7.58
CA TYR A 50 -0.67 13.50 -8.73
C TYR A 50 -1.86 12.53 -8.74
N CYS A 51 -2.48 12.26 -7.60
CA CYS A 51 -3.51 11.21 -7.48
C CYS A 51 -4.90 11.80 -7.23
N LEU A 52 -5.01 12.83 -6.38
CA LEU A 52 -6.29 13.34 -5.88
C LEU A 52 -7.16 14.04 -6.93
N SER A 53 -6.65 14.28 -8.15
CA SER A 53 -7.48 14.75 -9.26
C SER A 53 -8.38 13.64 -9.82
N CYS A 54 -7.95 12.38 -9.77
CA CYS A 54 -8.67 11.24 -10.32
C CYS A 54 -9.17 10.28 -9.24
N HIS A 55 -8.43 10.14 -8.14
CA HIS A 55 -8.71 9.19 -7.08
C HIS A 55 -9.13 9.88 -5.79
N SER A 56 -10.30 9.52 -5.26
CA SER A 56 -10.71 9.98 -3.94
C SER A 56 -9.96 9.26 -2.83
N ALA A 57 -9.93 9.90 -1.66
CA ALA A 57 -9.62 9.27 -0.39
C ALA A 57 -10.77 9.60 0.59
N ALA A 58 -11.97 9.14 0.22
CA ALA A 58 -13.24 9.58 0.77
C ALA A 58 -13.50 9.15 2.22
N LEU A 59 -12.65 8.30 2.82
CA LEU A 59 -12.74 7.99 4.26
C LEU A 59 -11.70 8.75 5.11
N MET A 60 -10.91 9.65 4.49
CA MET A 60 -9.90 10.46 5.16
C MET A 60 -10.26 11.95 5.12
N ARG A 61 -10.10 12.61 6.28
CA ARG A 61 -10.21 14.07 6.42
C ARG A 61 -8.82 14.72 6.40
N TYR A 62 -8.72 15.93 5.84
CA TYR A 62 -7.46 16.68 5.81
C TYR A 62 -6.92 16.98 7.22
N GLU A 63 -7.81 17.32 8.16
CA GLU A 63 -7.49 17.58 9.57
C GLU A 63 -6.75 16.40 10.21
N ARG A 64 -7.21 15.17 9.98
CA ARG A 64 -6.59 13.99 10.55
C ARG A 64 -5.17 13.79 10.03
N ILE A 65 -4.95 14.01 8.74
CA ILE A 65 -3.62 13.94 8.13
C ILE A 65 -2.71 14.98 8.79
N GLY A 66 -3.20 16.21 8.96
CA GLY A 66 -2.47 17.27 9.65
C GLY A 66 -2.03 16.85 11.05
N ASN A 67 -2.98 16.41 11.87
CA ASN A 67 -2.75 16.00 13.25
C ASN A 67 -1.77 14.82 13.36
N ASP A 68 -2.00 13.75 12.61
CA ASP A 68 -1.19 12.52 12.70
C ASP A 68 0.24 12.75 12.17
N LEU A 69 0.38 13.50 11.07
CA LEU A 69 1.67 13.77 10.43
C LEU A 69 2.41 14.98 11.04
N GLY A 70 1.81 15.70 11.98
CA GLY A 70 2.39 16.89 12.60
C GLY A 70 2.56 18.05 11.62
N ILE A 71 1.60 18.23 10.72
CA ILE A 71 1.52 19.36 9.79
C ILE A 71 0.53 20.36 10.38
N ASP A 72 0.97 21.62 10.55
CA ASP A 72 0.10 22.69 11.01
C ASP A 72 -1.12 22.86 10.10
N GLU A 73 -2.28 23.15 10.68
CA GLU A 73 -3.56 23.28 9.95
C GLU A 73 -3.45 24.27 8.79
N LYS A 74 -2.73 25.39 8.99
CA LYS A 74 -2.51 26.38 7.94
C LYS A 74 -1.72 25.79 6.77
N LEU A 75 -0.68 25.00 7.06
CA LEU A 75 0.12 24.35 6.03
C LEU A 75 -0.66 23.27 5.28
N VAL A 76 -1.57 22.55 5.96
CA VAL A 76 -2.50 21.62 5.31
C VAL A 76 -3.38 22.38 4.33
N SER A 77 -4.01 23.47 4.76
CA SER A 77 -4.86 24.27 3.89
C SER A 77 -4.09 24.88 2.70
N GLU A 78 -2.88 25.39 2.93
CA GLU A 78 -2.10 26.08 1.88
C GLU A 78 -1.48 25.12 0.86
N ASN A 79 -1.09 23.90 1.28
CA ASN A 79 -0.28 23.00 0.44
C ASN A 79 -0.98 21.71 0.04
N LEU A 80 -2.06 21.32 0.72
CA LEU A 80 -2.78 20.06 0.45
C LEU A 80 -4.22 20.29 -0.03
N MET A 81 -4.78 21.50 0.10
CA MET A 81 -6.17 21.81 -0.25
C MET A 81 -6.28 22.85 -1.38
N PHE A 82 -5.89 22.45 -2.60
CA PHE A 82 -5.86 23.37 -3.75
C PHE A 82 -7.23 23.90 -4.20
N THR A 83 -8.31 23.17 -3.90
CA THR A 83 -9.68 23.56 -4.23
C THR A 83 -10.35 24.38 -3.12
N GLY A 84 -9.63 24.72 -2.05
CA GLY A 84 -10.16 25.37 -0.86
C GLY A 84 -10.99 24.43 0.01
N GLY A 85 -11.91 24.99 0.81
CA GLY A 85 -12.76 24.24 1.73
C GLY A 85 -12.29 24.31 3.19
N LYS A 86 -12.88 23.46 4.03
CA LYS A 86 -12.55 23.37 5.47
C LYS A 86 -11.68 22.14 5.72
N VAL A 87 -10.68 22.24 6.60
CA VAL A 87 -9.78 21.12 6.91
C VAL A 87 -10.51 19.87 7.43
N GLY A 88 -11.70 20.02 8.00
CA GLY A 88 -12.53 18.90 8.40
C GLY A 88 -13.16 18.13 7.23
N GLU A 89 -13.05 18.59 5.99
CA GLU A 89 -13.67 17.95 4.82
C GLU A 89 -12.92 16.70 4.36
N LEU A 90 -13.62 15.87 3.60
CA LEU A 90 -13.09 14.64 3.02
C LEU A 90 -12.38 14.94 1.70
N MET A 91 -11.38 14.11 1.38
CA MET A 91 -10.70 14.16 0.08
C MET A 91 -11.58 13.51 -0.99
N THR A 92 -12.26 14.34 -1.77
CA THR A 92 -13.15 13.93 -2.86
C THR A 92 -12.65 14.48 -4.20
N VAL A 93 -13.10 13.86 -5.28
CA VAL A 93 -12.81 14.30 -6.65
C VAL A 93 -14.05 14.94 -7.26
N ALA A 94 -13.83 15.91 -8.16
CA ALA A 94 -14.92 16.59 -8.85
C ALA A 94 -15.49 15.80 -10.04
N THR A 95 -14.74 14.81 -10.55
CA THR A 95 -15.08 14.05 -11.75
C THR A 95 -16.32 13.17 -11.51
N ALA A 96 -17.32 13.29 -12.38
CA ALA A 96 -18.49 12.43 -12.35
C ALA A 96 -18.13 11.01 -12.83
N ALA A 97 -18.86 10.00 -12.34
CA ALA A 97 -18.58 8.60 -12.66
C ALA A 97 -18.76 8.28 -14.16
N ASP A 98 -19.76 8.88 -14.81
CA ASP A 98 -20.02 8.67 -16.24
C ASP A 98 -18.89 9.26 -17.09
N ASP A 99 -18.45 10.49 -16.80
CA ASP A 99 -17.31 11.13 -17.46
C ASP A 99 -16.02 10.30 -17.28
N ALA A 100 -15.77 9.81 -16.06
CA ALA A 100 -14.60 8.99 -15.79
C ALA A 100 -14.61 7.68 -16.59
N LYS A 101 -15.78 7.06 -16.75
CA LYS A 101 -15.94 5.84 -17.54
C LYS A 101 -15.74 6.11 -19.03
N GLU A 102 -16.19 7.25 -19.54
CA GLU A 102 -15.97 7.66 -20.92
C GLU A 102 -14.47 7.89 -21.21
N TRP A 103 -13.76 8.60 -20.32
CA TRP A 103 -12.36 8.97 -20.54
C TRP A 103 -11.36 7.85 -20.24
N PHE A 104 -11.57 7.06 -19.18
CA PHE A 104 -10.60 6.06 -18.71
C PHE A 104 -11.07 4.61 -18.94
N GLY A 105 -12.28 4.41 -19.47
CA GLY A 105 -12.90 3.10 -19.64
C GLY A 105 -13.42 2.48 -18.34
N THR A 106 -13.11 3.09 -17.18
CA THR A 106 -13.55 2.66 -15.85
C THR A 106 -13.55 3.84 -14.90
N VAL A 107 -14.28 3.72 -13.78
CA VAL A 107 -14.23 4.71 -12.71
C VAL A 107 -12.95 4.47 -11.88
N PRO A 108 -12.07 5.47 -11.72
CA PRO A 108 -10.92 5.36 -10.84
C PRO A 108 -11.36 4.96 -9.41
N PRO A 109 -10.73 3.94 -8.81
CA PRO A 109 -11.10 3.50 -7.47
C PRO A 109 -10.74 4.54 -6.40
N ASP A 110 -11.50 4.55 -5.32
CA ASP A 110 -11.09 5.22 -4.08
C ASP A 110 -9.83 4.55 -3.51
N LEU A 111 -8.86 5.36 -3.12
CA LEU A 111 -7.56 4.87 -2.66
C LEU A 111 -7.43 4.83 -1.14
N THR A 112 -8.47 5.16 -0.37
CA THR A 112 -8.38 5.24 1.09
C THR A 112 -7.84 3.95 1.71
N VAL A 113 -8.27 2.79 1.22
CA VAL A 113 -7.89 1.46 1.74
C VAL A 113 -7.14 0.61 0.73
N ILE A 114 -6.61 1.19 -0.34
CA ILE A 114 -6.02 0.43 -1.45
C ILE A 114 -4.80 -0.40 -1.02
N ALA A 115 -3.98 0.11 -0.09
CA ALA A 115 -2.84 -0.61 0.46
C ALA A 115 -3.25 -1.88 1.22
N ARG A 116 -4.46 -1.94 1.78
CA ARG A 116 -5.01 -3.15 2.40
C ARG A 116 -5.55 -4.14 1.37
N ALA A 117 -6.08 -3.64 0.26
CA ALA A 117 -6.67 -4.47 -0.79
C ALA A 117 -5.61 -5.14 -1.67
N ARG A 118 -4.51 -4.43 -1.98
CA ARG A 118 -3.47 -4.90 -2.90
C ARG A 118 -2.15 -5.27 -2.21
N GLY A 119 -1.85 -4.65 -1.08
CA GLY A 119 -0.55 -4.75 -0.42
C GLY A 119 0.45 -3.69 -0.89
N VAL A 120 1.41 -3.37 -0.02
CA VAL A 120 2.39 -2.29 -0.24
C VAL A 120 3.41 -2.64 -1.33
N ASP A 121 3.87 -3.89 -1.38
CA ASP A 121 4.80 -4.35 -2.41
C ASP A 121 4.15 -4.29 -3.80
N TRP A 122 2.88 -4.69 -3.90
CA TRP A 122 2.12 -4.59 -5.15
C TRP A 122 2.01 -3.15 -5.63
N LEU A 123 1.64 -2.20 -4.76
CA LEU A 123 1.53 -0.79 -5.13
C LEU A 123 2.88 -0.20 -5.55
N TYR A 124 3.95 -0.57 -4.85
CA TYR A 124 5.30 -0.11 -5.15
C TYR A 124 5.77 -0.61 -6.52
N SER A 125 5.61 -1.90 -6.80
CA SER A 125 5.94 -2.46 -8.11
C SER A 125 5.03 -1.93 -9.21
N TYR A 126 3.73 -1.76 -8.94
CA TYR A 126 2.77 -1.21 -9.89
C TYR A 126 3.19 0.20 -10.35
N MET A 127 3.43 1.12 -9.43
CA MET A 127 3.80 2.50 -9.77
C MET A 127 5.15 2.60 -10.51
N ARG A 128 6.04 1.62 -10.34
CA ARG A 128 7.35 1.57 -10.99
C ARG A 128 7.38 0.85 -12.34
N SER A 129 6.33 0.13 -12.69
CA SER A 129 6.32 -0.78 -13.85
C SER A 129 5.48 -0.28 -15.01
N PHE A 130 5.19 1.03 -15.03
CA PHE A 130 4.63 1.68 -16.21
C PHE A 130 5.66 1.75 -17.34
N TYR A 131 5.20 1.48 -18.54
CA TYR A 131 5.98 1.60 -19.76
C TYR A 131 5.11 2.10 -20.91
N ARG A 132 5.75 2.67 -21.92
CA ARG A 132 5.09 3.19 -23.11
C ARG A 132 4.53 2.05 -23.94
N ASP A 133 3.27 2.18 -24.33
CA ASP A 133 2.57 1.21 -25.15
C ASP A 133 1.60 1.98 -26.04
N ASP A 134 2.05 2.30 -27.26
CA ASP A 134 1.32 3.10 -28.23
C ASP A 134 0.06 2.38 -28.77
N GLU A 135 -0.09 1.07 -28.53
CA GLU A 135 -1.30 0.32 -28.90
C GLU A 135 -2.45 0.55 -27.91
N ARG A 136 -2.14 0.99 -26.69
CA ARG A 136 -3.13 1.30 -25.65
C ARG A 136 -3.72 2.68 -25.90
N HIS A 137 -5.03 2.81 -25.67
CA HIS A 137 -5.72 4.10 -25.75
C HIS A 137 -5.06 5.19 -24.88
N ILE A 138 -4.54 4.80 -23.72
CA ILE A 138 -3.90 5.71 -22.76
C ILE A 138 -2.39 5.94 -23.05
N GLY A 139 -1.82 5.25 -24.04
CA GLY A 139 -0.40 5.35 -24.43
C GLY A 139 0.60 4.66 -23.51
N THR A 140 0.14 4.04 -22.42
CA THR A 140 0.98 3.31 -21.47
C THR A 140 0.33 2.00 -21.03
N ASN A 141 1.16 1.05 -20.59
CA ASN A 141 0.74 -0.20 -19.99
C ASN A 141 1.59 -0.51 -18.75
N ASN A 142 1.35 -1.64 -18.09
CA ASN A 142 1.98 -1.98 -16.82
C ASN A 142 2.28 -3.47 -16.69
N LEU A 143 3.46 -3.82 -16.17
CA LEU A 143 3.84 -5.24 -16.01
C LEU A 143 3.09 -5.95 -14.89
N VAL A 144 2.80 -5.25 -13.78
CA VAL A 144 2.12 -5.82 -12.61
C VAL A 144 0.61 -5.94 -12.84
N PHE A 145 0.05 -5.02 -13.63
CA PHE A 145 -1.37 -5.02 -13.99
C PHE A 145 -1.54 -4.74 -15.50
N PRO A 146 -1.47 -5.79 -16.33
CA PRO A 146 -1.64 -5.65 -17.77
C PRO A 146 -2.98 -5.03 -18.15
N ASP A 147 -2.97 -4.29 -19.25
CA ASP A 147 -4.15 -3.61 -19.81
C ASP A 147 -4.77 -2.58 -18.88
N VAL A 148 -3.94 -1.96 -18.04
CA VAL A 148 -4.34 -0.89 -17.13
C VAL A 148 -4.96 0.28 -17.88
N GLY A 149 -6.03 0.85 -17.32
CA GLY A 149 -6.69 2.06 -17.83
C GLY A 149 -6.13 3.37 -17.26
N MET A 150 -5.18 3.27 -16.33
CA MET A 150 -4.52 4.42 -15.69
C MET A 150 -3.31 4.87 -16.53
N PRO A 151 -3.19 6.17 -16.85
CA PRO A 151 -1.95 6.70 -17.43
C PRO A 151 -0.81 6.62 -16.42
N ASN A 152 0.43 6.69 -16.91
CA ASN A 152 1.57 6.93 -16.04
C ASN A 152 1.56 8.37 -15.51
N VAL A 153 0.89 8.61 -14.37
CA VAL A 153 0.77 9.96 -13.78
C VAL A 153 2.08 10.53 -13.25
N LEU A 154 3.13 9.71 -13.08
CA LEU A 154 4.45 10.14 -12.61
C LEU A 154 5.51 10.10 -13.72
N TRP A 155 5.10 10.09 -15.00
CA TRP A 155 6.00 9.95 -16.14
C TRP A 155 7.10 11.03 -16.18
N GLU A 156 6.81 12.27 -15.76
CA GLU A 156 7.84 13.33 -15.70
C GLU A 156 8.93 13.02 -14.67
N LEU A 157 8.59 12.36 -13.57
CA LEU A 157 9.56 11.98 -12.54
C LEU A 157 10.31 10.72 -12.94
N GLN A 158 9.60 9.72 -13.46
CA GLN A 158 10.16 8.41 -13.83
C GLN A 158 11.01 8.47 -15.09
N GLY A 159 10.57 9.25 -16.08
CA GLY A 159 10.99 9.13 -17.47
C GLY A 159 10.13 8.12 -18.25
N ILE A 160 10.52 7.89 -19.51
CA ILE A 160 9.83 6.96 -20.41
C ILE A 160 10.57 5.63 -20.42
N GLN A 161 9.83 4.56 -20.17
CA GLN A 161 10.32 3.18 -20.20
C GLN A 161 9.71 2.41 -21.36
N GLU A 162 10.47 1.49 -21.96
CA GLU A 162 9.99 0.53 -22.95
C GLU A 162 10.13 -0.91 -22.45
N ALA A 163 9.21 -1.78 -22.89
CA ALA A 163 9.23 -3.20 -22.58
C ALA A 163 10.11 -3.96 -23.58
N VAL A 164 11.22 -4.51 -23.10
CA VAL A 164 12.16 -5.30 -23.90
C VAL A 164 12.07 -6.77 -23.50
N LEU A 165 11.93 -7.65 -24.50
CA LEU A 165 11.94 -9.08 -24.29
C LEU A 165 13.37 -9.56 -24.00
N THR A 166 13.59 -10.07 -22.80
CA THR A 166 14.86 -10.66 -22.36
C THR A 166 14.69 -12.17 -22.17
N THR A 167 15.78 -12.91 -22.28
CA THR A 167 15.82 -14.32 -21.89
C THR A 167 16.52 -14.40 -20.55
N GLU A 168 15.80 -14.81 -19.51
CA GLU A 168 16.31 -14.96 -18.16
C GLU A 168 16.43 -16.43 -17.79
N LYS A 169 17.49 -16.78 -17.05
CA LYS A 169 17.67 -18.12 -16.49
C LYS A 169 17.12 -18.14 -15.08
N ASN A 170 16.16 -19.04 -14.83
CA ASN A 170 15.71 -19.32 -13.48
C ASN A 170 16.85 -19.90 -12.62
N HIS A 171 16.64 -19.94 -11.31
CA HIS A 171 17.55 -20.57 -10.35
C HIS A 171 17.89 -22.04 -10.70
N ASP A 172 17.00 -22.71 -11.46
CA ASP A 172 17.18 -24.08 -11.95
C ASP A 172 17.85 -24.17 -13.35
N GLY A 173 18.35 -23.05 -13.88
CA GLY A 173 19.03 -22.99 -15.18
C GLY A 173 18.11 -23.02 -16.41
N VAL A 174 16.79 -23.04 -16.21
CA VAL A 174 15.81 -23.01 -17.30
C VAL A 174 15.66 -21.58 -17.83
N GLU A 175 15.90 -21.41 -19.14
CA GLU A 175 15.67 -20.15 -19.84
C GLU A 175 14.16 -19.90 -20.03
N HIS A 176 13.70 -18.74 -19.60
CA HIS A 176 12.35 -18.25 -19.87
C HIS A 176 12.42 -16.85 -20.46
N LYS A 177 11.43 -16.49 -21.28
CA LYS A 177 11.29 -15.14 -21.81
C LYS A 177 10.68 -14.26 -20.71
N ALA A 178 11.40 -13.24 -20.29
CA ALA A 178 10.95 -12.21 -19.37
C ALA A 178 10.77 -10.88 -20.11
N VAL A 179 9.95 -10.00 -19.56
CA VAL A 179 9.81 -8.62 -20.03
C VAL A 179 10.55 -7.74 -19.04
N LYS A 180 11.62 -7.09 -19.49
CA LYS A 180 12.37 -6.12 -18.69
C LYS A 180 12.05 -4.72 -19.18
N LEU A 181 11.98 -3.77 -18.24
CA LEU A 181 11.81 -2.37 -18.60
C LEU A 181 13.16 -1.69 -18.74
N GLU A 182 13.35 -0.98 -19.85
CA GLU A 182 14.52 -0.14 -20.10
C GLU A 182 14.11 1.32 -20.20
N LEU A 183 14.85 2.20 -19.51
CA LEU A 183 14.61 3.64 -19.55
C LEU A 183 15.18 4.20 -20.85
N THR A 184 14.30 4.68 -21.73
CA THR A 184 14.67 5.23 -23.03
C THR A 184 14.82 6.75 -22.98
N GLU A 185 14.00 7.43 -22.18
CA GLU A 185 14.11 8.87 -21.94
C GLU A 185 14.18 9.14 -20.43
N PRO A 186 15.20 9.88 -19.93
CA PRO A 186 15.34 10.17 -18.52
C PRO A 186 14.26 11.13 -18.02
N GLY A 187 13.73 10.86 -16.82
CA GLY A 187 12.85 11.78 -16.11
C GLY A 187 13.60 12.85 -15.32
N LEU A 188 12.84 13.63 -14.55
CA LEU A 188 13.34 14.64 -13.62
C LEU A 188 14.09 14.01 -12.42
N GLU A 189 13.77 12.76 -12.08
CA GLU A 189 14.41 12.02 -11.00
C GLU A 189 15.28 10.88 -11.56
N THR A 190 16.40 10.60 -10.89
CA THR A 190 17.12 9.35 -11.17
C THR A 190 16.25 8.15 -10.76
N PRO A 191 16.47 6.94 -11.31
CA PRO A 191 15.69 5.75 -10.93
C PRO A 191 15.65 5.49 -9.41
N LYS A 192 16.75 5.78 -8.72
CA LYS A 192 16.85 5.64 -7.26
C LYS A 192 16.05 6.69 -6.49
N GLU A 193 15.97 7.91 -7.01
CA GLU A 193 15.15 8.97 -6.43
C GLU A 193 13.67 8.67 -6.66
N PHE A 194 13.31 8.23 -7.86
CA PHE A 194 11.96 7.80 -8.19
C PHE A 194 11.49 6.63 -7.29
N ASP A 195 12.36 5.64 -7.05
CA ASP A 195 12.12 4.57 -6.08
C ASP A 195 11.78 5.10 -4.68
N ARG A 196 12.45 6.17 -4.23
CA ARG A 196 12.14 6.80 -2.94
C ARG A 196 10.80 7.54 -3.00
N THR A 197 10.53 8.26 -4.08
CA THR A 197 9.26 8.98 -4.31
C THR A 197 8.08 8.01 -4.27
N VAL A 198 8.15 6.90 -5.00
CA VAL A 198 7.10 5.87 -4.98
C VAL A 198 6.99 5.23 -3.60
N ARG A 199 8.10 4.95 -2.92
CA ARG A 199 8.09 4.42 -1.54
C ARG A 199 7.38 5.36 -0.57
N ASP A 200 7.64 6.66 -0.66
CA ASP A 200 7.00 7.68 0.18
C ASP A 200 5.49 7.75 -0.09
N LEU A 201 5.08 7.70 -1.37
CA LEU A 201 3.66 7.61 -1.76
C LEU A 201 2.99 6.35 -1.19
N VAL A 202 3.60 5.18 -1.37
CA VAL A 202 3.06 3.90 -0.87
C VAL A 202 3.01 3.87 0.66
N ASN A 203 4.00 4.47 1.33
CA ASN A 203 3.98 4.60 2.79
C ASN A 203 2.78 5.43 3.26
N PHE A 204 2.49 6.53 2.57
CA PHE A 204 1.30 7.34 2.84
C PHE A 204 -0.01 6.58 2.55
N LEU A 205 -0.08 5.79 1.49
CA LEU A 205 -1.23 4.93 1.18
C LEU A 205 -1.46 3.84 2.25
N ASP A 206 -0.38 3.25 2.80
CA ASP A 206 -0.47 2.30 3.93
C ASP A 206 -0.98 2.99 5.20
N TYR A 207 -0.50 4.21 5.47
CA TYR A 207 -1.02 5.03 6.57
C TYR A 207 -2.51 5.34 6.39
N MET A 208 -2.96 5.80 5.22
CA MET A 208 -4.38 6.09 4.98
C MET A 208 -5.27 4.85 5.16
N GLY A 209 -4.79 3.68 4.74
CA GLY A 209 -5.53 2.42 4.90
C GLY A 209 -5.67 1.99 6.35
N GLU A 210 -4.76 2.39 7.23
CA GLU A 210 -4.82 2.09 8.65
C GLU A 210 -4.10 3.12 9.55
N PRO A 211 -4.68 4.32 9.79
CA PRO A 211 -3.97 5.39 10.50
C PRO A 211 -3.58 5.02 11.94
N ALA A 212 -4.38 4.17 12.59
CA ALA A 212 -4.15 3.70 13.96
C ALA A 212 -3.23 2.46 14.06
N LYS A 213 -2.56 2.05 12.97
CA LYS A 213 -1.75 0.82 12.91
C LYS A 213 -0.69 0.75 13.99
N TYR A 214 0.04 1.85 14.19
CA TYR A 214 1.11 1.92 15.17
C TYR A 214 0.57 1.84 16.60
N GLU A 215 -0.43 2.67 16.93
CA GLU A 215 -1.08 2.69 18.24
C GLU A 215 -1.66 1.31 18.59
N ARG A 216 -2.30 0.65 17.62
CA ARG A 216 -2.86 -0.69 17.79
C ARG A 216 -1.79 -1.73 18.11
N ARG A 217 -0.65 -1.70 17.40
CA ARG A 217 0.46 -2.64 17.66
C ARG A 217 1.09 -2.41 19.04
N GLN A 218 1.36 -1.15 19.39
CA GLN A 218 1.93 -0.80 20.68
C GLN A 218 0.99 -1.16 21.84
N LEU A 219 -0.30 -0.88 21.70
CA LEU A 219 -1.32 -1.27 22.68
C LEU A 219 -1.45 -2.78 22.76
N GLY A 220 -1.45 -3.49 21.62
CA GLY A 220 -1.51 -4.94 21.54
C GLY A 220 -0.40 -5.62 22.33
N THR A 221 0.84 -5.15 22.23
CA THR A 221 1.96 -5.69 23.03
C THR A 221 1.72 -5.53 24.53
N LYS A 222 1.26 -4.35 24.98
CA LYS A 222 0.95 -4.09 26.39
C LYS A 222 -0.19 -4.99 26.90
N VAL A 223 -1.24 -5.16 26.10
CA VAL A 223 -2.40 -6.02 26.43
C VAL A 223 -1.99 -7.48 26.50
N ILE A 224 -1.20 -7.99 25.55
CA ILE A 224 -0.71 -9.38 25.57
C ILE A 224 0.14 -9.62 26.82
N LEU A 225 1.04 -8.70 27.17
CA LEU A 225 1.86 -8.84 28.38
C LEU A 225 0.99 -8.89 29.64
N PHE A 226 0.00 -8.00 29.75
CA PHE A 226 -0.96 -8.01 30.86
C PHE A 226 -1.73 -9.33 30.93
N LEU A 227 -2.23 -9.83 29.80
CA LEU A 227 -2.96 -11.10 29.73
C LEU A 227 -2.09 -12.30 30.13
N LEU A 228 -0.80 -12.30 29.79
CA LEU A 228 0.13 -13.35 30.22
C LEU A 228 0.32 -13.35 31.74
N VAL A 229 0.49 -12.18 32.35
CA VAL A 229 0.60 -12.05 33.82
C VAL A 229 -0.71 -12.48 34.48
N PHE A 230 -1.85 -12.01 33.97
CA PHE A 230 -3.16 -12.38 34.48
C PHE A 230 -3.44 -13.88 34.33
N LEU A 231 -3.01 -14.50 33.23
CA LEU A 231 -3.14 -15.94 33.01
C LEU A 231 -2.40 -16.73 34.09
N VAL A 232 -1.20 -16.32 34.49
CA VAL A 232 -0.47 -16.96 35.60
C VAL A 232 -1.27 -16.86 36.89
N LEU A 233 -1.78 -15.67 37.23
CA LEU A 233 -2.61 -15.47 38.42
C LEU A 233 -3.90 -16.30 38.38
N ALA A 234 -4.56 -16.36 37.24
CA ALA A 234 -5.78 -17.16 37.04
C ALA A 234 -5.51 -18.66 37.17
N ILE A 235 -4.35 -19.16 36.69
CA ILE A 235 -3.94 -20.55 36.87
C ILE A 235 -3.66 -20.86 38.35
N LEU A 236 -2.97 -19.97 39.07
CA LEU A 236 -2.73 -20.11 40.50
C LEU A 236 -4.04 -20.11 41.29
N LEU A 237 -4.95 -19.19 40.95
CA LEU A 237 -6.28 -19.11 41.55
C LEU A 237 -7.09 -20.38 41.28
N LYS A 238 -7.11 -20.88 40.04
CA LYS A 238 -7.75 -22.15 39.69
C LYS A 238 -7.18 -23.29 40.52
N LYS A 239 -5.86 -23.38 40.65
CA LYS A 239 -5.20 -24.44 41.44
C LYS A 239 -5.64 -24.40 42.90
N GLU A 240 -5.79 -23.21 43.47
CA GLU A 240 -6.26 -23.04 44.85
C GLU A 240 -7.73 -23.46 45.02
N TYR A 241 -8.64 -23.02 44.14
CA TYR A 241 -10.06 -23.37 44.23
C TYR A 241 -10.35 -24.86 44.02
N TRP A 242 -9.54 -25.53 43.21
CA TRP A 242 -9.78 -26.93 42.83
C TRP A 242 -9.01 -27.93 43.71
N LYS A 243 -8.24 -27.45 44.71
CA LYS A 243 -7.42 -28.32 45.56
C LYS A 243 -8.24 -29.34 46.35
N ASP A 244 -9.49 -29.02 46.68
CA ASP A 244 -10.37 -29.84 47.52
C ASP A 244 -11.34 -30.70 46.70
N ILE A 245 -11.33 -30.56 45.37
CA ILE A 245 -12.29 -31.23 44.48
C ILE A 245 -11.62 -32.39 43.73
N HIS A 246 -10.29 -32.49 43.66
CA HIS A 246 -9.52 -33.57 43.00
C HIS A 246 -8.34 -34.05 43.85
#